data_AF-A0A1F9SR61-F1
#
_entry.id   AF-A0A1F9SR61-F1
#
_cell.length_a   1.000
_cell.length_b   1.000
_cell.length_c   1.000
_cell.angle_alpha   90.00
_cell.angle_beta   90.00
_cell.angle_gamma   90.00
#
_symmetry.space_group_name_H-M   'P 1'
#
loop_
_entity.id
_entity.type
_entity.pdbx_description
1 polymer ?
#
loop_
_entity_poly.entity_id
_entity_poly.type
_entity_poly.pdbx_seq_one_letter_code
_entity_poly.pdbx_strand_id
1 'polypeptide(L)'
;MGALYRLTKRWTLGAALLNAMQANVAFSSGDKDPIPMKTRFGASYKSLWLLLAADARLQKGPDGKADKQFIFAAEKVFPSLDRGDVSVRASLGAGDREFRQATAGLSYKIQKIQLDYGFSLPIGTVKETAGNHKLALTYHFGSVTQTELAEAELLDQYKRLREAKDYKSPRETASLNDPRLADVKEQVLKDNYYLANKLLLDKANELLPDASVVSLTKRLATVAAFYPSLAVEGRAKLRWEQLLNGGIRDFINGADLRAMKQLAYAQSLNQQDSALSNFLDRIGEMTRINPDRVPSDFSRGWAEFKLTESDGYYGKKRYSEALRKLDEMLELEPKHLLGLKKSGSCNYMLGSYARAAHDWETAAGLETDPLEKAKLGKMIDEARLKQGKGAVWEPPAGTARQAEPEEKPETAAAKDAREIEKLYQAGADHYAKGEYGKAADAFRKILTMDPQNTQAKKALERIIRLSR
;
A
#
# COMPACT_ATOMS: atom_id res chain seq x y z
N MET A 1 20.64 -0.42 34.11
CA MET A 1 20.36 0.48 32.97
C MET A 1 20.57 -0.30 31.68
N GLY A 2 19.71 -0.16 30.68
CA GLY A 2 19.90 -0.82 29.39
C GLY A 2 19.21 -0.06 28.26
N ALA A 3 19.73 -0.19 27.04
CA ALA A 3 19.22 0.42 25.84
C ALA A 3 19.15 -0.61 24.71
N LEU A 4 18.10 -0.50 23.90
CA LEU A 4 17.91 -1.27 22.68
C LEU A 4 17.76 -0.30 21.51
N TYR A 5 18.48 -0.55 20.43
CA TYR A 5 18.47 0.27 19.23
C TYR A 5 18.18 -0.58 18.00
N ARG A 6 17.12 -0.22 17.28
CA ARG A 6 16.71 -0.90 16.04
C ARG A 6 17.32 -0.18 14.85
N LEU A 7 18.47 -0.66 14.38
CA LEU A 7 19.22 -0.07 13.27
C LEU A 7 18.46 -0.17 11.93
N THR A 8 17.77 -1.29 11.71
CA THR A 8 16.89 -1.50 10.55
C THR A 8 15.68 -2.34 10.98
N LYS A 9 14.69 -2.57 10.10
CA LYS A 9 13.58 -3.50 10.37
C LYS A 9 14.05 -4.94 10.69
N ARG A 10 15.30 -5.30 10.37
CA ARG A 10 15.86 -6.64 10.58
C ARG A 10 16.91 -6.71 11.69
N TRP A 11 17.63 -5.62 11.96
CA TRP A 11 18.74 -5.60 12.92
C TRP A 11 18.36 -4.86 14.21
N THR A 12 18.56 -5.51 15.36
CA THR A 12 18.41 -4.88 16.69
C THR A 12 19.68 -5.10 17.50
N LEU A 13 20.21 -4.02 18.07
CA LEU A 13 21.37 -4.02 18.95
C LEU A 13 20.93 -3.67 20.37
N GLY A 14 21.59 -4.21 21.38
CA GLY A 14 21.29 -3.97 22.78
C GLY A 14 22.54 -3.88 23.62
N ALA A 15 22.51 -3.01 24.62
CA ALA A 15 23.53 -2.94 25.65
C ALA A 15 22.86 -2.76 27.01
N ALA A 16 23.34 -3.46 28.03
CA ALA A 16 22.85 -3.33 29.40
C ALA A 16 24.00 -3.37 30.40
N LEU A 17 23.90 -2.51 31.42
CA LEU A 17 24.77 -2.47 32.58
C LEU A 17 23.91 -2.73 33.84
N LEU A 18 24.23 -3.80 34.55
CA LEU A 18 23.59 -4.20 35.79
C LEU A 18 24.60 -4.08 36.93
N ASN A 19 24.08 -3.78 38.13
CA ASN A 19 24.88 -3.67 39.36
C ASN A 19 26.03 -2.66 39.25
N ALA A 20 25.82 -1.56 38.53
CA ALA A 20 26.85 -0.53 38.30
C ALA A 20 27.42 0.03 39.62
N MET A 21 26.59 0.12 40.66
CA MET A 21 26.98 0.64 41.97
C MET A 21 27.61 -0.41 42.91
N GLN A 22 27.66 -1.68 42.49
CA GLN A 22 28.29 -2.78 43.25
C GLN A 22 27.97 -2.76 44.76
N ALA A 23 26.69 -2.74 45.11
CA ALA A 23 26.24 -2.67 46.49
C ALA A 23 26.85 -3.79 47.35
N ASN A 24 27.27 -3.46 48.57
CA ASN A 24 27.81 -4.41 49.53
C ASN A 24 26.67 -5.23 50.15
N VAL A 25 26.74 -6.56 50.06
CA VAL A 25 25.76 -7.50 50.64
C VAL A 25 26.31 -8.28 51.82
N ALA A 26 27.45 -7.86 52.39
CA ALA A 26 28.02 -8.47 53.59
C ALA A 26 27.06 -8.40 54.79
N PHE A 27 26.94 -9.52 55.53
CA PHE A 27 26.10 -9.62 56.72
C PHE A 27 26.74 -9.00 57.97
N SER A 28 28.06 -8.82 57.98
CA SER A 28 28.83 -8.21 59.07
C SER A 28 29.29 -6.81 58.68
N SER A 29 29.25 -5.87 59.63
CA SER A 29 29.68 -4.47 59.42
C SER A 29 31.19 -4.32 59.16
N GLY A 30 31.99 -5.36 59.41
CA GLY A 30 33.42 -5.41 59.11
C GLY A 30 33.78 -6.00 57.74
N ASP A 31 32.83 -6.64 57.05
CA ASP A 31 33.09 -7.38 55.82
C ASP A 31 32.62 -6.63 54.57
N LYS A 32 33.27 -6.90 53.43
CA LYS A 32 32.91 -6.37 52.12
C LYS A 32 32.69 -7.51 51.13
N ASP A 33 31.45 -7.68 50.72
CA ASP A 33 31.03 -8.59 49.65
C ASP A 33 30.22 -7.79 48.61
N PRO A 34 30.89 -7.06 47.70
CA PRO A 34 30.21 -6.27 46.69
C PRO A 34 29.65 -7.18 45.58
N ILE A 35 28.41 -6.94 45.18
CA ILE A 35 27.82 -7.68 44.05
C ILE A 35 28.60 -7.40 42.75
N PRO A 36 28.83 -8.42 41.90
CA PRO A 36 29.61 -8.24 40.68
C PRO A 36 28.84 -7.39 39.66
N MET A 37 29.58 -6.49 39.00
CA MET A 37 29.05 -5.66 37.92
C MET A 37 28.91 -6.50 36.67
N LYS A 38 27.77 -6.40 35.97
CA LYS A 38 27.48 -7.20 34.77
C LYS A 38 27.20 -6.29 33.59
N THR A 39 27.89 -6.51 32.49
CA THR A 39 27.65 -5.85 31.21
C THR A 39 27.17 -6.88 30.20
N ARG A 40 26.16 -6.52 29.41
CA ARG A 40 25.64 -7.36 28.33
C ARG A 40 25.59 -6.57 27.04
N PHE A 41 26.02 -7.20 25.96
CA PHE A 41 25.88 -6.70 24.61
C PHE A 41 25.14 -7.75 23.79
N GLY A 42 24.11 -7.34 23.07
CA GLY A 42 23.28 -8.22 22.26
C GLY A 42 23.15 -7.69 20.85
N ALA A 43 23.15 -8.59 19.88
CA ALA A 43 22.79 -8.30 18.50
C ALA A 43 21.82 -9.37 18.02
N SER A 44 20.80 -8.96 17.27
CA SER A 44 19.86 -9.88 16.65
C SER A 44 19.54 -9.48 15.21
N TYR A 45 19.35 -10.50 14.38
CA TYR A 45 18.91 -10.40 13.01
C TYR A 45 17.61 -11.19 12.85
N LYS A 46 16.53 -10.50 12.52
CA LYS A 46 15.22 -11.08 12.25
C LYS A 46 14.92 -11.04 10.75
N SER A 47 14.58 -12.21 10.21
CA SER A 47 13.96 -12.44 8.91
C SER A 47 12.54 -13.01 9.12
N LEU A 48 11.81 -13.28 8.05
CA LEU A 48 10.43 -13.79 8.08
C LEU A 48 10.33 -15.20 8.70
N TRP A 49 11.35 -16.03 8.55
CA TRP A 49 11.39 -17.42 9.03
C TRP A 49 12.66 -17.76 9.85
N LEU A 50 13.50 -16.77 10.14
CA LEU A 50 14.78 -16.98 10.80
C LEU A 50 15.05 -15.84 11.78
N LEU A 51 15.44 -16.18 13.00
CA LEU A 51 15.97 -15.26 13.99
C LEU A 51 17.35 -15.74 14.41
N LEU A 52 18.35 -14.88 14.25
CA LEU A 52 19.70 -15.10 14.75
C LEU A 52 19.96 -14.12 15.87
N ALA A 53 20.59 -14.57 16.95
CA ALA A 53 20.97 -13.73 18.06
C ALA A 53 22.37 -14.08 18.55
N ALA A 54 23.12 -13.07 18.95
CA ALA A 54 24.40 -13.18 19.62
C ALA A 54 24.39 -12.32 20.88
N ASP A 55 24.86 -12.87 21.99
CA ASP A 55 24.88 -12.20 23.29
C ASP A 55 26.27 -12.39 23.91
N ALA A 56 26.91 -11.28 24.30
CA ALA A 56 28.17 -11.25 25.01
C ALA A 56 27.93 -10.72 26.42
N ARG A 57 28.25 -11.52 27.44
CA ARG A 57 28.09 -11.21 28.85
C ARG A 57 29.46 -11.10 29.49
N LEU A 58 29.68 -9.99 30.17
CA LEU A 58 30.89 -9.70 30.90
C LEU A 58 30.51 -9.53 32.37
N GLN A 59 31.17 -10.24 33.26
CA GLN A 59 30.97 -10.12 34.69
C GLN A 59 32.31 -9.79 35.35
N LYS A 60 32.40 -8.61 35.97
CA LYS A 60 33.59 -8.22 36.73
C LYS A 60 33.41 -8.63 38.18
N GLY A 61 34.21 -9.59 38.63
CA GLY A 61 34.22 -10.10 39.99
C GLY A 61 34.85 -9.13 40.99
N PRO A 62 34.61 -9.33 42.30
CA PRO A 62 35.25 -8.56 43.37
C PRO A 62 36.79 -8.70 43.39
N ASP A 63 37.30 -9.80 42.85
CA ASP A 63 38.73 -10.14 42.69
C ASP A 63 39.39 -9.40 41.50
N GLY A 64 38.66 -8.52 40.81
CA GLY A 64 39.14 -7.73 39.69
C GLY A 64 39.18 -8.49 38.36
N LYS A 65 38.93 -9.81 38.36
CA LYS A 65 38.86 -10.62 37.14
C LYS A 65 37.54 -10.42 36.42
N ALA A 66 37.59 -10.50 35.09
CA ALA A 66 36.42 -10.33 34.23
C ALA A 66 36.10 -11.65 33.53
N ASP A 67 35.02 -12.29 33.96
CA ASP A 67 34.49 -13.50 33.34
C ASP A 67 33.69 -13.12 32.09
N LYS A 68 33.94 -13.84 30.99
CA LYS A 68 33.30 -13.60 29.69
C LYS A 68 32.49 -14.81 29.26
N GLN A 69 31.28 -14.57 28.76
CA GLN A 69 30.43 -15.60 28.17
C GLN A 69 29.86 -15.10 26.85
N PHE A 70 29.88 -15.95 25.83
CA PHE A 70 29.33 -15.68 24.52
C PHE A 70 28.27 -16.73 24.21
N ILE A 71 27.11 -16.30 23.74
CA ILE A 71 26.00 -17.17 23.37
C ILE A 71 25.55 -16.80 21.97
N PHE A 72 25.47 -17.79 21.10
CA PHE A 72 24.88 -17.69 19.79
C PHE A 72 23.61 -18.52 19.75
N ALA A 73 22.53 -17.96 19.24
CA ALA A 73 21.25 -18.63 19.10
C ALA A 73 20.70 -18.45 17.68
N ALA A 74 20.04 -19.48 17.20
CA ALA A 74 19.32 -19.49 15.94
C ALA A 74 17.95 -20.13 16.14
N GLU A 75 16.92 -19.49 15.60
CA GLU A 75 15.57 -20.01 15.53
C GLU A 75 15.10 -19.98 14.07
N LYS A 76 14.58 -21.11 13.60
CA LYS A 76 13.99 -21.24 12.27
C LYS A 76 12.54 -21.66 12.39
N VAL A 77 11.65 -20.92 11.74
CA VAL A 77 10.22 -21.18 11.70
C VAL A 77 9.86 -21.84 10.38
N PHE A 78 9.16 -22.98 10.46
CA PHE A 78 8.61 -23.73 9.35
C PHE A 78 7.08 -23.60 9.40
N PRO A 79 6.51 -22.64 8.67
CA PRO A 79 5.08 -22.37 8.68
C PRO A 79 4.34 -23.48 7.92
N SER A 80 3.14 -23.86 8.36
CA SER A 80 2.28 -24.81 7.64
C SER A 80 0.81 -24.43 7.77
N LEU A 81 0.11 -24.35 6.64
CA LEU A 81 -1.29 -23.90 6.57
C LEU A 81 -2.27 -24.86 7.26
N ASP A 82 -2.12 -26.16 7.00
CA ASP A 82 -3.09 -27.17 7.47
C ASP A 82 -2.70 -27.81 8.79
N ARG A 83 -1.43 -27.66 9.18
CA ARG A 83 -0.83 -28.39 10.31
C ARG A 83 -0.13 -27.50 11.32
N GLY A 84 -0.28 -26.18 11.28
CA GLY A 84 0.36 -25.27 12.24
C GLY A 84 1.87 -25.05 12.04
N ASP A 85 2.42 -24.07 12.75
CA ASP A 85 3.81 -23.65 12.62
C ASP A 85 4.72 -24.51 13.51
N VAL A 86 5.81 -25.01 12.93
CA VAL A 86 6.88 -25.69 13.68
C VAL A 86 8.07 -24.75 13.77
N SER A 87 8.53 -24.40 14.97
CA SER A 87 9.79 -23.69 15.16
C SER A 87 10.86 -24.59 15.76
N VAL A 88 12.09 -24.47 15.26
CA VAL A 88 13.26 -25.17 15.78
C VAL A 88 14.24 -24.11 16.25
N ARG A 89 14.67 -24.21 17.49
CA ARG A 89 15.63 -23.28 18.10
C ARG A 89 16.83 -24.03 18.65
N ALA A 90 18.01 -23.46 18.47
CA ALA A 90 19.24 -23.98 19.03
C ALA A 90 20.11 -22.83 19.53
N SER A 91 20.87 -23.06 20.61
CA SER A 91 21.87 -22.10 21.08
C SER A 91 23.12 -22.80 21.56
N LEU A 92 24.27 -22.20 21.32
CA LEU A 92 25.56 -22.62 21.84
C LEU A 92 26.16 -21.47 22.64
N GLY A 93 26.58 -21.78 23.87
CA GLY A 93 27.23 -20.86 24.79
C GLY A 93 28.62 -21.37 25.17
N ALA A 94 29.61 -20.49 25.18
CA ALA A 94 30.96 -20.77 25.63
C ALA A 94 31.54 -19.56 26.39
N GLY A 95 32.36 -19.81 27.40
CA GLY A 95 32.94 -18.76 28.22
C GLY A 95 33.91 -19.27 29.28
N ASP A 96 34.33 -18.35 30.13
CA ASP A 96 35.22 -18.62 31.25
C ASP A 96 34.52 -19.46 32.33
N ARG A 97 35.32 -20.01 33.26
CA ARG A 97 34.86 -20.87 34.37
C ARG A 97 34.10 -22.11 33.89
N GLU A 98 34.63 -22.75 32.85
CA GLU A 98 34.07 -23.96 32.23
C GLU A 98 32.64 -23.80 31.70
N PHE A 99 32.18 -22.56 31.48
CA PHE A 99 30.87 -22.30 30.91
C PHE A 99 30.82 -22.81 29.48
N ARG A 100 30.16 -23.94 29.27
CA ARG A 100 29.80 -24.47 27.95
C ARG A 100 28.37 -24.98 28.03
N GLN A 101 27.51 -24.55 27.13
CA GLN A 101 26.10 -24.92 27.13
C GLN A 101 25.58 -25.11 25.71
N ALA A 102 24.86 -26.19 25.45
CA ALA A 102 24.03 -26.33 24.28
C ALA A 102 22.56 -26.37 24.69
N THR A 103 21.70 -25.71 23.92
CA THR A 103 20.26 -25.80 24.07
C THR A 103 19.66 -26.12 22.72
N ALA A 104 18.66 -27.00 22.71
CA ALA A 104 17.82 -27.26 21.55
C ALA A 104 16.36 -27.17 21.99
N GLY A 105 15.48 -26.72 21.12
CA GLY A 105 14.06 -26.67 21.41
C GLY A 105 13.23 -26.75 20.15
N LEU A 106 12.01 -27.26 20.32
CA LEU A 106 11.00 -27.37 19.30
C LEU A 106 9.74 -26.68 19.82
N SER A 107 9.14 -25.85 18.98
CA SER A 107 7.82 -25.27 19.22
C SER A 107 6.86 -25.79 18.16
N TYR A 108 5.63 -26.04 18.56
CA TYR A 108 4.54 -26.33 17.66
C TYR A 108 3.36 -25.44 18.02
N LYS A 109 2.96 -24.56 17.09
CA LYS A 109 1.86 -23.61 17.28
C LYS A 109 0.76 -23.90 16.27
N ILE A 110 -0.43 -24.21 16.76
CA ILE A 110 -1.63 -24.35 15.94
C ILE A 110 -2.73 -23.42 16.47
N GLN A 111 -3.13 -22.46 15.64
CA GLN A 111 -4.11 -21.42 16.01
C GLN A 111 -3.72 -20.70 17.32
N LYS A 112 -4.44 -20.98 18.41
CA LYS A 112 -4.26 -20.38 19.74
C LYS A 112 -3.42 -21.24 20.69
N ILE A 113 -3.12 -22.49 20.34
CA ILE A 113 -2.39 -23.42 21.21
C ILE A 113 -0.94 -23.51 20.74
N GLN A 114 0.00 -23.38 21.67
CA GLN A 114 1.43 -23.56 21.43
C GLN A 114 2.02 -24.54 22.43
N LEU A 115 2.70 -25.56 21.93
CA LEU A 115 3.46 -26.52 22.72
C LEU A 115 4.95 -26.28 22.50
N ASP A 116 5.67 -26.00 23.57
CA ASP A 116 7.12 -25.78 23.56
C ASP A 116 7.82 -26.90 24.31
N TYR A 117 8.82 -27.51 23.67
CA TYR A 117 9.76 -28.42 24.31
C TYR A 117 11.18 -27.86 24.18
N GLY A 118 11.90 -27.77 25.29
CA GLY A 118 13.27 -27.30 25.33
C GLY A 118 14.15 -28.24 26.14
N PHE A 119 15.36 -28.45 25.66
CA PHE A 119 16.40 -29.23 26.31
C PHE A 119 17.67 -28.39 26.42
N SER A 120 18.28 -28.33 27.61
CA SER A 120 19.54 -27.62 27.85
C SER A 120 20.57 -28.54 28.49
N LEU A 121 21.77 -28.54 27.92
CA LEU A 121 22.88 -29.42 28.29
C LEU A 121 24.13 -28.58 28.60
N PRO A 122 24.63 -28.59 29.86
CA PRO A 122 25.93 -28.04 30.19
C PRO A 122 27.06 -29.00 29.75
N ILE A 123 28.03 -28.53 28.97
CA ILE A 123 29.09 -29.35 28.32
C ILE A 123 30.43 -29.20 29.07
N GLY A 124 30.39 -29.15 30.40
CA GLY A 124 31.57 -28.86 31.26
C GLY A 124 32.10 -30.05 32.02
N THR A 125 31.29 -30.66 32.90
CA THR A 125 31.82 -31.53 33.96
C THR A 125 30.88 -32.67 34.42
N VAL A 126 29.71 -32.85 33.79
CA VAL A 126 28.77 -33.91 34.19
C VAL A 126 29.00 -35.16 33.32
N LYS A 127 29.34 -36.29 33.95
CA LYS A 127 29.53 -37.60 33.29
C LYS A 127 28.24 -38.21 32.74
N GLU A 128 27.09 -37.66 33.11
CA GLU A 128 25.77 -38.13 32.70
C GLU A 128 25.05 -37.09 31.84
N THR A 129 24.30 -37.56 30.86
CA THR A 129 23.44 -36.79 29.94
C THR A 129 22.20 -36.21 30.63
N ALA A 130 22.28 -35.88 31.92
CA ALA A 130 21.21 -35.29 32.71
C ALA A 130 21.08 -33.79 32.38
N GLY A 131 20.58 -33.49 31.19
CA GLY A 131 20.20 -32.12 30.82
C GLY A 131 18.84 -31.75 31.40
N ASN A 132 18.57 -30.45 31.48
CA ASN A 132 17.28 -29.96 31.95
C ASN A 132 16.28 -29.94 30.78
N HIS A 133 15.15 -30.60 30.99
CA HIS A 133 14.03 -30.65 30.07
C HIS A 133 12.93 -29.70 30.54
N LYS A 134 12.34 -28.94 29.63
CA LYS A 134 11.21 -28.05 29.92
C LYS A 134 10.12 -28.26 28.87
N LEU A 135 8.91 -28.55 29.34
CA LEU A 135 7.69 -28.57 28.53
C LEU A 135 6.82 -27.39 28.96
N ALA A 136 6.26 -26.66 28.00
CA ALA A 136 5.29 -25.60 28.25
C ALA A 136 4.13 -25.68 27.26
N LEU A 137 2.92 -25.48 27.77
CA LEU A 137 1.71 -25.34 26.97
C LEU A 137 1.20 -23.91 27.16
N THR A 138 1.04 -23.18 26.06
CA THR A 138 0.59 -21.79 26.04
C THR A 138 -0.70 -21.69 25.24
N TYR A 139 -1.70 -21.01 25.79
CA TYR A 139 -2.95 -20.67 25.10
C TYR A 139 -3.06 -19.17 24.91
N HIS A 140 -3.07 -18.73 23.66
CA HIS A 140 -3.12 -17.32 23.25
C HIS A 140 -4.57 -16.86 23.12
N PHE A 141 -4.96 -15.83 23.87
CA PHE A 141 -6.29 -15.21 23.80
C PHE A 141 -6.23 -13.87 23.05
N GLY A 142 -7.22 -13.60 22.19
CA GLY A 142 -7.27 -12.39 21.34
C GLY A 142 -7.56 -12.72 19.87
N SER A 143 -7.89 -11.68 19.09
CA SER A 143 -7.92 -11.75 17.62
C SER A 143 -6.51 -11.72 17.06
N VAL A 144 -6.24 -12.52 16.02
CA VAL A 144 -4.95 -12.49 15.31
C VAL A 144 -4.66 -11.05 14.86
N THR A 145 -3.46 -10.54 15.12
CA THR A 145 -3.13 -9.17 14.76
C THR A 145 -2.97 -9.04 13.24
N GLN A 146 -3.29 -7.87 12.67
CA GLN A 146 -3.16 -7.66 11.21
C GLN A 146 -1.73 -7.86 10.70
N THR A 147 -0.73 -7.61 11.54
CA THR A 147 0.68 -7.88 11.26
C THR A 147 0.99 -9.37 11.15
N GLU A 148 0.42 -10.20 12.04
CA GLU A 148 0.61 -11.66 12.00
C GLU A 148 -0.06 -12.28 10.77
N LEU A 149 -1.24 -11.77 10.39
CA LEU A 149 -1.92 -12.17 9.15
C LEU A 149 -1.09 -11.82 7.90
N ALA A 150 -0.58 -10.59 7.82
CA ALA A 150 0.22 -10.15 6.68
C ALA A 150 1.59 -10.86 6.58
N GLU A 151 2.23 -11.17 7.71
CA GLU A 151 3.49 -11.94 7.75
C GLU A 151 3.27 -13.40 7.30
N ALA A 152 2.20 -14.04 7.76
CA ALA A 152 1.83 -15.39 7.32
C ALA A 152 1.52 -15.45 5.81
N GLU A 153 0.79 -14.45 5.29
CA GLU A 153 0.44 -14.35 3.88
C GLU A 153 1.68 -14.13 2.97
N LEU A 154 2.60 -13.24 3.36
CA LEU A 154 3.87 -13.01 2.65
C LEU A 154 4.74 -14.27 2.58
N LEU A 155 4.72 -15.06 3.66
CA LEU A 155 5.50 -16.27 3.81
C LEU A 155 4.95 -17.42 2.94
N ASP A 156 3.63 -17.52 2.83
CA ASP A 156 2.93 -18.41 1.89
C ASP A 156 3.22 -18.03 0.42
N GLN A 157 3.13 -16.73 0.10
CA GLN A 157 3.45 -16.21 -1.24
C GLN A 157 4.88 -16.55 -1.67
N TYR A 158 5.86 -16.40 -0.78
CA TYR A 158 7.26 -16.72 -1.08
C TYR A 158 7.50 -18.23 -1.30
N LYS A 159 6.79 -19.10 -0.57
CA LYS A 159 6.85 -20.55 -0.79
C LYS A 159 6.29 -20.94 -2.14
N ARG A 160 5.10 -20.44 -2.49
CA ARG A 160 4.45 -20.71 -3.79
C ARG A 160 5.27 -20.18 -4.97
N LEU A 161 5.90 -19.01 -4.83
CA LEU A 161 6.82 -18.45 -5.83
C LEU A 161 8.10 -19.27 -6.01
N ARG A 162 8.59 -19.93 -4.94
CA ARG A 162 9.77 -20.80 -5.01
C ARG A 162 9.46 -22.16 -5.64
N GLU A 163 8.23 -22.63 -5.51
CA GLU A 163 7.74 -23.88 -6.11
C GLU A 163 7.36 -23.69 -7.59
N ALA A 164 6.86 -22.50 -7.96
CA ALA A 164 6.56 -22.15 -9.35
C ALA A 164 7.84 -21.74 -10.11
N LYS A 165 8.52 -22.70 -10.75
CA LYS A 165 9.78 -22.49 -11.49
C LYS A 165 9.69 -21.54 -12.71
N ASP A 166 8.50 -21.15 -13.16
CA ASP A 166 8.31 -20.28 -14.34
C ASP A 166 7.19 -19.24 -14.13
N TYR A 167 7.35 -18.34 -13.15
CA TYR A 167 6.40 -17.24 -12.97
C TYR A 167 6.69 -16.07 -13.94
N LYS A 168 5.95 -16.01 -15.04
CA LYS A 168 5.75 -14.76 -15.80
C LYS A 168 4.49 -14.08 -15.28
N SER A 169 4.67 -12.96 -14.58
CA SER A 169 3.56 -12.10 -14.14
C SER A 169 2.69 -11.71 -15.33
N PRO A 170 1.40 -12.08 -15.36
CA PRO A 170 0.46 -11.49 -16.29
C PRO A 170 0.35 -10.00 -15.96
N ARG A 171 0.30 -9.16 -17.00
CA ARG A 171 0.13 -7.70 -16.89
C ARG A 171 -1.33 -7.28 -16.60
N GLU A 172 -2.21 -8.22 -16.31
CA GLU A 172 -3.59 -7.90 -15.98
C GLU A 172 -3.73 -7.71 -14.48
N THR A 173 -3.84 -6.45 -14.07
CA THR A 173 -4.12 -6.07 -12.70
C THR A 173 -5.56 -6.42 -12.38
N ALA A 174 -5.82 -7.39 -11.51
CA ALA A 174 -7.08 -7.47 -10.77
C ALA A 174 -7.38 -6.10 -10.16
N SER A 175 -8.35 -5.44 -10.77
CA SER A 175 -8.85 -4.14 -10.38
C SER A 175 -10.25 -4.33 -9.83
N LEU A 176 -10.77 -3.33 -9.12
CA LEU A 176 -12.16 -3.35 -8.63
C LEU A 176 -13.19 -3.56 -9.77
N ASN A 177 -12.78 -3.35 -11.03
CA ASN A 177 -13.63 -3.55 -12.21
C ASN A 177 -13.66 -5.00 -12.73
N ASP A 178 -12.95 -5.94 -12.10
CA ASP A 178 -13.07 -7.36 -12.43
C ASP A 178 -14.53 -7.81 -12.22
N PRO A 179 -15.20 -8.41 -13.22
CA PRO A 179 -16.57 -8.90 -13.10
C PRO A 179 -16.77 -9.87 -11.92
N ARG A 180 -15.74 -10.63 -11.56
CA ARG A 180 -15.77 -11.56 -10.42
C ARG A 180 -15.87 -10.84 -9.08
N LEU A 181 -15.45 -9.57 -9.03
CA LEU A 181 -15.46 -8.71 -7.84
C LEU A 181 -16.64 -7.72 -7.84
N ALA A 182 -17.71 -7.98 -8.62
CA ALA A 182 -18.88 -7.09 -8.69
C ALA A 182 -19.47 -6.76 -7.31
N ASP A 183 -19.63 -7.75 -6.43
CA ASP A 183 -20.17 -7.55 -5.07
C ASP A 183 -19.23 -6.69 -4.20
N VAL A 184 -17.91 -6.86 -4.36
CA VAL A 184 -16.89 -6.05 -3.68
C VAL A 184 -17.01 -4.60 -4.15
N LYS A 185 -17.11 -4.40 -5.47
CA LYS A 185 -17.30 -3.07 -6.08
C LYS A 185 -18.56 -2.40 -5.58
N GLU A 186 -19.67 -3.13 -5.50
CA GLU A 186 -20.94 -2.60 -5.00
C GLU A 186 -20.80 -2.09 -3.56
N GLN A 187 -20.16 -2.86 -2.68
CA GLN A 187 -19.95 -2.45 -1.29
C GLN A 187 -18.98 -1.26 -1.16
N VAL A 188 -17.95 -1.18 -2.00
CA VAL A 188 -17.09 0.02 -2.09
C VAL A 188 -17.88 1.25 -2.55
N LEU A 189 -18.81 1.10 -3.50
CA LEU A 189 -19.67 2.21 -3.95
C LEU A 189 -20.66 2.67 -2.89
N LYS A 190 -21.12 1.74 -2.04
CA LYS A 190 -21.93 2.00 -0.84
C LYS A 190 -21.12 2.50 0.36
N ASP A 191 -19.80 2.66 0.18
CA ASP A 191 -18.85 3.08 1.21
C ASP A 191 -18.79 2.17 2.45
N ASN A 192 -19.15 0.89 2.27
CA ASN A 192 -19.06 -0.14 3.29
C ASN A 192 -17.77 -0.96 3.09
N TYR A 193 -16.66 -0.38 3.53
CA TYR A 193 -15.33 -0.95 3.29
C TYR A 193 -15.06 -2.20 4.13
N TYR A 194 -15.67 -2.32 5.32
CA TYR A 194 -15.59 -3.54 6.11
C TYR A 194 -16.18 -4.74 5.37
N LEU A 195 -17.41 -4.61 4.87
CA LEU A 195 -18.06 -5.69 4.14
C LEU A 195 -17.38 -5.95 2.79
N ALA A 196 -16.95 -4.90 2.08
CA ALA A 196 -16.18 -5.04 0.85
C ALA A 196 -14.89 -5.85 1.08
N ASN A 197 -14.13 -5.54 2.15
CA ASN A 197 -12.91 -6.25 2.49
C ASN A 197 -13.18 -7.72 2.83
N LYS A 198 -14.24 -7.99 3.59
CA LYS A 198 -14.64 -9.36 3.93
C LYS A 198 -14.97 -10.17 2.67
N LEU A 199 -15.82 -9.64 1.78
CA LEU A 199 -16.18 -10.29 0.52
C LEU A 199 -14.97 -10.53 -0.38
N LEU A 200 -14.03 -9.57 -0.43
CA LEU A 200 -12.81 -9.73 -1.21
C LEU A 200 -11.94 -10.86 -0.66
N LEU A 201 -11.79 -10.97 0.66
CA LEU A 201 -11.02 -12.05 1.29
C LEU A 201 -11.66 -13.42 1.03
N ASP A 202 -12.99 -13.51 1.10
CA ASP A 202 -13.70 -14.75 0.80
C ASP A 202 -13.45 -15.19 -0.65
N LYS A 203 -13.56 -14.25 -1.62
CA LYS A 203 -13.29 -14.51 -3.04
C LYS A 203 -11.80 -14.69 -3.37
N ALA A 204 -10.89 -14.09 -2.62
CA ALA A 204 -9.45 -14.20 -2.85
C ALA A 204 -8.94 -15.64 -2.68
N ASN A 205 -9.68 -16.50 -1.94
CA ASN A 205 -9.37 -17.93 -1.85
C ASN A 205 -9.70 -18.69 -3.16
N GLU A 206 -10.67 -18.19 -3.93
CA GLU A 206 -11.13 -18.77 -5.19
C GLU A 206 -10.36 -18.19 -6.39
N LEU A 207 -9.91 -16.95 -6.27
CA LEU A 207 -9.07 -16.27 -7.25
C LEU A 207 -7.62 -16.72 -7.07
N LEU A 208 -7.03 -17.31 -8.12
CA LEU A 208 -5.61 -17.68 -8.13
C LEU A 208 -4.73 -16.51 -7.66
N PRO A 209 -3.59 -16.77 -6.97
CA PRO A 209 -2.75 -15.73 -6.37
C PRO A 209 -2.09 -14.85 -7.44
N ASP A 210 -2.79 -13.78 -7.78
CA ASP A 210 -2.32 -12.68 -8.61
C ASP A 210 -1.81 -11.56 -7.68
N ALA A 211 -0.63 -11.02 -7.99
CA ALA A 211 -0.03 -9.90 -7.25
C ALA A 211 -0.99 -8.70 -7.14
N SER A 212 -1.90 -8.55 -8.09
CA SER A 212 -2.92 -7.52 -8.11
C SER A 212 -4.06 -7.75 -7.11
N VAL A 213 -4.53 -8.99 -6.93
CA VAL A 213 -5.52 -9.34 -5.89
C VAL A 213 -4.93 -9.11 -4.50
N VAL A 214 -3.67 -9.46 -4.30
CA VAL A 214 -2.92 -9.19 -3.07
C VAL A 214 -2.80 -7.69 -2.81
N SER A 215 -2.49 -6.90 -3.84
CA SER A 215 -2.41 -5.44 -3.73
C SER A 215 -3.76 -4.83 -3.36
N LEU A 216 -4.82 -5.22 -4.05
CA LEU A 216 -6.19 -4.76 -3.79
C LEU A 216 -6.64 -5.12 -2.36
N THR A 217 -6.34 -6.34 -1.91
CA THR A 217 -6.65 -6.81 -0.55
C THR A 217 -5.94 -5.95 0.49
N LYS A 218 -4.64 -5.67 0.33
CA LYS A 218 -3.88 -4.82 1.26
C LYS A 218 -4.44 -3.40 1.32
N ARG A 219 -4.79 -2.82 0.16
CA ARG A 219 -5.37 -1.48 0.07
C ARG A 219 -6.73 -1.43 0.76
N LEU A 220 -7.62 -2.35 0.42
CA LEU A 220 -8.98 -2.39 0.97
C LEU A 220 -8.99 -2.70 2.47
N ALA A 221 -8.13 -3.60 2.94
CA ALA A 221 -7.96 -3.89 4.37
C ALA A 221 -7.46 -2.66 5.15
N THR A 222 -6.55 -1.88 4.57
CA THR A 222 -6.07 -0.63 5.18
C THR A 222 -7.18 0.40 5.30
N VAL A 223 -7.99 0.57 4.25
CA VAL A 223 -9.16 1.46 4.29
C VAL A 223 -10.14 0.99 5.35
N ALA A 224 -10.52 -0.29 5.34
CA ALA A 224 -11.50 -0.85 6.27
C ALA A 224 -11.06 -0.76 7.75
N ALA A 225 -9.75 -0.77 8.03
CA ALA A 225 -9.22 -0.62 9.38
C ALA A 225 -9.39 0.79 9.96
N PHE A 226 -9.31 1.82 9.13
CA PHE A 226 -9.50 3.22 9.56
C PHE A 226 -10.95 3.67 9.42
N TYR A 227 -11.60 3.26 8.33
CA TYR A 227 -12.95 3.66 7.98
C TYR A 227 -13.77 2.44 7.58
N PRO A 228 -14.35 1.71 8.57
CA PRO A 228 -15.20 0.54 8.30
C PRO A 228 -16.41 0.89 7.43
N SER A 229 -16.97 2.09 7.63
CA SER A 229 -18.04 2.67 6.83
C SER A 229 -17.86 4.19 6.74
N LEU A 230 -18.08 4.76 5.56
CA LEU A 230 -18.24 6.21 5.33
C LEU A 230 -19.64 6.54 4.82
N ALA A 231 -20.58 5.60 4.95
CA ALA A 231 -21.98 5.87 4.67
C ALA A 231 -22.50 6.90 5.67
N VAL A 232 -23.20 7.91 5.15
CA VAL A 232 -23.82 8.95 5.96
C VAL A 232 -25.32 8.86 5.73
N GLU A 233 -26.07 8.63 6.81
CA GLU A 233 -27.53 8.55 6.76
C GLU A 233 -28.14 9.87 7.22
N GLY A 234 -29.17 10.34 6.49
CA GLY A 234 -29.96 11.51 6.90
C GLY A 234 -29.29 12.88 6.75
N ARG A 235 -28.08 12.98 6.18
CA ARG A 235 -27.46 14.26 5.81
C ARG A 235 -26.57 14.16 4.57
N ALA A 236 -26.32 15.30 3.93
CA ALA A 236 -25.32 15.40 2.88
C ALA A 236 -23.89 15.25 3.45
N LYS A 237 -22.99 14.68 2.64
CA LYS A 237 -21.55 14.60 2.96
C LYS A 237 -20.93 15.99 2.91
N LEU A 238 -20.16 16.31 3.95
CA LEU A 238 -19.33 17.52 4.00
C LEU A 238 -18.24 17.47 2.95
N ARG A 239 -17.68 18.63 2.57
CA ARG A 239 -16.67 18.71 1.50
C ARG A 239 -15.46 17.80 1.77
N TRP A 240 -14.96 17.78 3.01
CA TRP A 240 -13.81 16.94 3.38
C TRP A 240 -14.15 15.44 3.32
N GLU A 241 -15.40 15.04 3.61
CA GLU A 241 -15.86 13.64 3.50
C GLU A 241 -15.96 13.20 2.03
N GLN A 242 -16.39 14.10 1.15
CA GLN A 242 -16.42 13.86 -0.30
C GLN A 242 -15.00 13.64 -0.84
N LEU A 243 -14.05 14.48 -0.42
CA LEU A 243 -12.63 14.36 -0.79
C LEU A 243 -11.99 13.10 -0.20
N LEU A 244 -12.28 12.76 1.06
CA LEU A 244 -11.83 11.51 1.68
C LEU A 244 -12.33 10.30 0.89
N ASN A 245 -13.61 10.30 0.53
CA ASN A 245 -14.23 9.23 -0.24
C ASN A 245 -13.60 9.08 -1.62
N GLY A 246 -13.43 10.18 -2.36
CA GLY A 246 -12.76 10.16 -3.67
C GLY A 246 -11.31 9.71 -3.57
N GLY A 247 -10.58 10.16 -2.55
CA GLY A 247 -9.20 9.74 -2.28
C GLY A 247 -9.08 8.25 -1.96
N ILE A 248 -10.01 7.70 -1.18
CA ILE A 248 -10.09 6.26 -0.90
C ILE A 248 -10.36 5.46 -2.18
N ARG A 249 -11.28 5.93 -3.03
CA ARG A 249 -11.58 5.25 -4.30
C ARG A 249 -10.39 5.25 -5.24
N ASP A 250 -9.70 6.38 -5.37
CA ASP A 250 -8.46 6.46 -6.16
C ASP A 250 -7.38 5.54 -5.58
N PHE A 251 -7.25 5.48 -4.25
CA PHE A 251 -6.29 4.59 -3.58
C PHE A 251 -6.60 3.11 -3.82
N ILE A 252 -7.87 2.69 -3.73
CA ILE A 252 -8.27 1.30 -4.02
C ILE A 252 -8.00 0.94 -5.49
N ASN A 253 -8.18 1.90 -6.41
CA ASN A 253 -7.93 1.71 -7.84
C ASN A 253 -6.44 1.86 -8.23
N GLY A 254 -5.55 2.16 -7.29
CA GLY A 254 -4.11 2.32 -7.54
C GLY A 254 -3.69 3.68 -8.12
N ALA A 255 -4.59 4.66 -8.16
CA ALA A 255 -4.29 6.04 -8.55
C ALA A 255 -3.67 6.82 -7.37
N ASP A 256 -2.51 6.35 -6.91
CA ASP A 256 -1.90 6.77 -5.63
C ASP A 256 -1.59 8.27 -5.56
N LEU A 257 -1.08 8.87 -6.63
CA LEU A 257 -0.77 10.31 -6.65
C LEU A 257 -2.02 11.16 -6.47
N ARG A 258 -3.12 10.81 -7.15
CA ARG A 258 -4.39 11.53 -7.06
C ARG A 258 -5.03 11.31 -5.69
N ALA A 259 -5.00 10.07 -5.20
CA ALA A 259 -5.44 9.72 -3.86
C ALA A 259 -4.75 10.58 -2.79
N MET A 260 -3.41 10.69 -2.84
CA MET A 260 -2.65 11.49 -1.88
C MET A 260 -3.03 12.97 -1.91
N LYS A 261 -3.27 13.56 -3.10
CA LYS A 261 -3.75 14.94 -3.21
C LYS A 261 -5.14 15.11 -2.60
N GLN A 262 -6.09 14.22 -2.91
CA GLN A 262 -7.44 14.28 -2.36
C GLN A 262 -7.46 14.12 -0.84
N LEU A 263 -6.66 13.20 -0.30
CA LEU A 263 -6.57 12.95 1.13
C LEU A 263 -5.87 14.08 1.87
N ALA A 264 -4.81 14.66 1.30
CA ALA A 264 -4.17 15.87 1.85
C ALA A 264 -5.15 17.05 1.86
N TYR A 265 -5.96 17.19 0.81
CA TYR A 265 -7.01 18.21 0.78
C TYR A 265 -8.08 17.95 1.86
N ALA A 266 -8.59 16.72 1.97
CA ALA A 266 -9.52 16.36 3.04
C ALA A 266 -8.94 16.69 4.44
N GLN A 267 -7.68 16.33 4.69
CA GLN A 267 -6.99 16.60 5.95
C GLN A 267 -6.83 18.10 6.21
N SER A 268 -6.57 18.91 5.19
CA SER A 268 -6.45 20.37 5.34
C SER A 268 -7.76 21.06 5.74
N LEU A 269 -8.91 20.47 5.39
CA LEU A 269 -10.24 20.97 5.74
C LEU A 269 -10.70 20.49 7.13
N ASN A 270 -10.11 19.42 7.64
CA ASN A 270 -10.41 18.84 8.95
C ASN A 270 -9.11 18.51 9.71
N GLN A 271 -8.28 19.54 9.98
CA GLN A 271 -6.91 19.37 10.48
C GLN A 271 -6.83 18.78 11.89
N GLN A 272 -7.89 18.91 12.68
CA GLN A 272 -7.97 18.41 14.06
C GLN A 272 -8.24 16.90 14.11
N ASP A 273 -8.68 16.31 13.00
CA ASP A 273 -9.00 14.89 12.93
C ASP A 273 -7.73 14.05 12.90
N SER A 274 -7.42 13.46 14.05
CA SER A 274 -6.25 12.59 14.22
C SER A 274 -6.38 11.29 13.42
N ALA A 275 -7.59 10.77 13.22
CA ALA A 275 -7.80 9.55 12.44
C ALA A 275 -7.48 9.79 10.96
N LEU A 276 -7.91 10.93 10.41
CA LEU A 276 -7.61 11.35 9.04
C LEU A 276 -6.12 11.60 8.84
N SER A 277 -5.46 12.24 9.81
CA SER A 277 -4.00 12.43 9.75
C SER A 277 -3.24 11.10 9.76
N ASN A 278 -3.60 10.19 10.67
CA ASN A 278 -2.97 8.86 10.78
C ASN A 278 -3.23 8.01 9.53
N PHE A 279 -4.43 8.13 8.93
CA PHE A 279 -4.78 7.45 7.70
C PHE A 279 -3.93 7.94 6.52
N LEU A 280 -3.78 9.26 6.39
CA LEU A 280 -2.93 9.87 5.36
C LEU A 280 -1.47 9.42 5.48
N ASP A 281 -0.93 9.36 6.71
CA ASP A 281 0.43 8.86 6.95
C ASP A 281 0.55 7.38 6.55
N ARG A 282 -0.43 6.55 6.93
CA ARG A 282 -0.44 5.13 6.59
C ARG A 282 -0.45 4.88 5.08
N ILE A 283 -1.24 5.65 4.32
CA ILE A 283 -1.26 5.55 2.86
C ILE A 283 0.06 6.05 2.27
N GLY A 284 0.62 7.14 2.81
CA GLY A 284 1.93 7.64 2.38
C GLY A 284 3.04 6.61 2.57
N GLU A 285 3.06 5.90 3.72
CA GLU A 285 3.99 4.80 3.98
C GLU A 285 3.82 3.63 2.99
N MET A 286 2.57 3.25 2.71
CA MET A 286 2.27 2.12 1.82
C MET A 286 2.67 2.41 0.37
N THR A 287 2.35 3.61 -0.10
CA THR A 287 2.60 4.06 -1.48
C THR A 287 4.00 4.62 -1.68
N ARG A 288 4.72 4.92 -0.59
CA ARG A 288 6.00 5.65 -0.56
C ARG A 288 5.91 7.06 -1.15
N ILE A 289 4.75 7.69 -1.00
CA ILE A 289 4.49 9.06 -1.43
C ILE A 289 4.38 9.92 -0.18
N ASN A 290 5.17 10.99 -0.12
CA ASN A 290 5.06 11.93 0.99
C ASN A 290 3.76 12.74 0.84
N PRO A 291 2.91 12.80 1.89
CA PRO A 291 1.74 13.64 1.86
C PRO A 291 2.11 15.12 1.75
N ASP A 292 1.43 15.81 0.84
CA ASP A 292 1.59 17.25 0.62
C ASP A 292 0.72 18.04 1.63
N ARG A 293 1.20 18.10 2.88
CA ARG A 293 0.46 18.66 4.01
C ARG A 293 0.42 20.18 3.97
N VAL A 294 -0.72 20.71 4.37
CA VAL A 294 -0.90 22.14 4.64
C VAL A 294 -0.41 22.43 6.06
N PRO A 295 0.36 23.51 6.27
CA PRO A 295 0.77 23.96 7.61
C PRO A 295 -0.44 24.17 8.54
N SER A 296 -0.28 23.85 9.82
CA SER A 296 -1.38 23.90 10.82
C SER A 296 -1.90 25.30 11.10
N ASP A 297 -1.10 26.33 10.83
CA ASP A 297 -1.45 27.75 10.92
C ASP A 297 -2.21 28.25 9.67
N PHE A 298 -2.30 27.43 8.62
CA PHE A 298 -3.00 27.78 7.39
C PHE A 298 -4.40 27.13 7.34
N SER A 299 -5.41 27.91 7.73
CA SER A 299 -6.80 27.43 7.87
C SER A 299 -7.64 27.46 6.60
N ARG A 300 -7.17 28.11 5.53
CA ARG A 300 -7.93 28.30 4.28
C ARG A 300 -7.99 27.04 3.40
N GLY A 301 -7.34 25.96 3.81
CA GLY A 301 -7.35 24.66 3.11
C GLY A 301 -6.30 24.53 2.01
N TRP A 302 -6.19 23.31 1.46
CA TRP A 302 -5.14 22.93 0.52
C TRP A 302 -5.19 23.68 -0.80
N ALA A 303 -6.37 23.91 -1.38
CA ALA A 303 -6.48 24.66 -2.63
C ALA A 303 -5.94 26.10 -2.51
N GLU A 304 -6.31 26.81 -1.43
CA GLU A 304 -5.83 28.16 -1.14
C GLU A 304 -4.34 28.19 -0.80
N PHE A 305 -3.84 27.11 -0.18
CA PHE A 305 -2.41 26.96 0.06
C PHE A 305 -1.64 26.86 -1.27
N LYS A 306 -2.13 26.07 -2.24
CA LYS A 306 -1.55 25.96 -3.58
C LYS A 306 -1.54 27.28 -4.34
N LEU A 307 -2.59 28.09 -4.21
CA LEU A 307 -2.63 29.44 -4.77
C LEU A 307 -1.55 30.34 -4.14
N THR A 308 -1.38 30.26 -2.82
CA THR A 308 -0.37 31.04 -2.09
C THR A 308 1.05 30.62 -2.50
N GLU A 309 1.31 29.32 -2.65
CA GLU A 309 2.58 28.80 -3.17
C GLU A 309 2.83 29.32 -4.60
N SER A 310 1.81 29.24 -5.46
CA SER A 310 1.86 29.75 -6.83
C SER A 310 2.22 31.23 -6.86
N ASP A 311 1.58 32.07 -6.04
CA ASP A 311 1.87 33.50 -5.97
C ASP A 311 3.31 33.78 -5.55
N GLY A 312 3.83 33.00 -4.60
CA GLY A 312 5.23 33.09 -4.16
C GLY A 312 6.22 32.79 -5.29
N TYR A 313 5.93 31.82 -6.15
CA TYR A 313 6.75 31.53 -7.34
C TYR A 313 6.55 32.58 -8.44
N TYR A 314 5.31 33.05 -8.64
CA TYR A 314 4.98 34.07 -9.63
C TYR A 314 5.73 35.38 -9.36
N GLY A 315 5.74 35.85 -8.10
CA GLY A 315 6.49 37.04 -7.69
C GLY A 315 8.00 36.93 -7.91
N LYS A 316 8.53 35.70 -7.89
CA LYS A 316 9.94 35.37 -8.20
C LYS A 316 10.19 35.16 -9.70
N LYS A 317 9.19 35.42 -10.56
CA LYS A 317 9.21 35.17 -12.01
C LYS A 317 9.44 33.69 -12.40
N ARG A 318 9.15 32.77 -11.47
CA ARG A 318 9.27 31.31 -11.67
C ARG A 318 7.92 30.76 -12.12
N TYR A 319 7.51 31.13 -13.32
CA TYR A 319 6.16 30.89 -13.83
C TYR A 319 5.84 29.40 -14.05
N SER A 320 6.84 28.59 -14.40
CA SER A 320 6.70 27.14 -14.54
C SER A 320 6.32 26.46 -13.23
N GLU A 321 6.96 26.84 -12.13
CA GLU A 321 6.69 26.28 -10.81
C GLU A 321 5.36 26.78 -10.24
N ALA A 322 5.02 28.05 -10.50
CA ALA A 322 3.71 28.61 -10.18
C ALA A 322 2.60 27.82 -10.89
N LEU A 323 2.73 27.64 -12.21
CA LEU A 323 1.78 26.88 -13.01
C LEU A 323 1.63 25.44 -12.52
N ARG A 324 2.72 24.76 -12.14
CA ARG A 324 2.65 23.39 -11.59
C ARG A 324 1.77 23.31 -10.33
N LYS A 325 1.84 24.31 -9.44
CA LYS A 325 0.98 24.36 -8.23
C LYS A 325 -0.48 24.62 -8.56
N LEU A 326 -0.74 25.45 -9.56
CA LEU A 326 -2.09 25.69 -10.08
C LEU A 326 -2.65 24.43 -10.76
N ASP A 327 -1.84 23.70 -11.51
CA ASP A 327 -2.23 22.45 -12.17
C ASP A 327 -2.57 21.37 -11.15
N GLU A 328 -1.77 21.23 -10.07
CA GLU A 328 -2.10 20.35 -8.94
C GLU A 328 -3.49 20.67 -8.37
N MET A 329 -3.80 21.96 -8.17
CA MET A 329 -5.08 22.42 -7.63
C MET A 329 -6.25 22.23 -8.60
N LEU A 330 -6.08 22.63 -9.86
CA LEU A 330 -7.12 22.56 -10.90
C LEU A 330 -7.45 21.12 -11.30
N GLU A 331 -6.54 20.16 -11.06
CA GLU A 331 -6.84 18.74 -11.20
C GLU A 331 -7.97 18.28 -10.24
N LEU A 332 -8.01 18.85 -9.02
CA LEU A 332 -9.05 18.53 -8.02
C LEU A 332 -10.23 19.51 -8.05
N GLU A 333 -9.96 20.77 -8.38
CA GLU A 333 -10.94 21.87 -8.42
C GLU A 333 -10.95 22.54 -9.81
N PRO A 334 -11.43 21.84 -10.86
CA PRO A 334 -11.33 22.32 -12.25
C PRO A 334 -12.11 23.61 -12.52
N LYS A 335 -13.06 23.97 -11.64
CA LYS A 335 -13.88 25.19 -11.73
C LYS A 335 -13.45 26.27 -10.73
N HIS A 336 -12.25 26.19 -10.16
CA HIS A 336 -11.79 27.20 -9.22
C HIS A 336 -11.39 28.49 -9.94
N LEU A 337 -12.28 29.50 -9.88
CA LEU A 337 -12.20 30.76 -10.64
C LEU A 337 -10.83 31.44 -10.53
N LEU A 338 -10.34 31.68 -9.30
CA LEU A 338 -9.09 32.40 -9.09
C LEU A 338 -7.88 31.63 -9.63
N GLY A 339 -7.90 30.31 -9.52
CA GLY A 339 -6.85 29.43 -10.03
C GLY A 339 -6.80 29.39 -11.54
N LEU A 340 -7.96 29.38 -12.22
CA LEU A 340 -8.03 29.51 -13.68
C LEU A 340 -7.49 30.86 -14.15
N LYS A 341 -7.89 31.98 -13.49
CA LYS A 341 -7.36 33.32 -13.79
C LYS A 341 -5.83 33.35 -13.69
N LYS A 342 -5.28 32.79 -12.60
CA LYS A 342 -3.83 32.73 -12.38
C LYS A 342 -3.11 31.75 -13.32
N SER A 343 -3.73 30.63 -13.68
CA SER A 343 -3.19 29.66 -14.63
C SER A 343 -3.04 30.30 -16.00
N GLY A 344 -4.07 31.03 -16.44
CA GLY A 344 -4.02 31.80 -17.68
C GLY A 344 -2.87 32.81 -17.68
N SER A 345 -2.71 33.57 -16.58
CA SER A 345 -1.60 34.52 -16.43
C SER A 345 -0.22 33.85 -16.46
N CYS A 346 -0.05 32.71 -15.78
CA CYS A 346 1.22 31.96 -15.82
C CYS A 346 1.53 31.45 -17.23
N ASN A 347 0.54 30.87 -17.92
CA ASN A 347 0.69 30.39 -19.29
C ASN A 347 1.03 31.51 -20.27
N TYR A 348 0.41 32.68 -20.11
CA TYR A 348 0.72 33.86 -20.92
C TYR A 348 2.16 34.32 -20.73
N MET A 349 2.65 34.37 -19.48
CA MET A 349 4.04 34.73 -19.17
C MET A 349 5.05 33.69 -19.70
N LEU A 350 4.64 32.42 -19.81
CA LEU A 350 5.43 31.34 -20.41
C LEU A 350 5.34 31.29 -21.94
N GLY A 351 4.57 32.18 -22.58
CA GLY A 351 4.35 32.19 -24.04
C GLY A 351 3.39 31.09 -24.54
N SER A 352 2.75 30.34 -23.63
CA SER A 352 1.76 29.31 -23.94
C SER A 352 0.37 29.94 -24.15
N TYR A 353 0.24 30.78 -25.17
CA TYR A 353 -0.92 31.67 -25.35
C TYR A 353 -2.27 30.95 -25.57
N ALA A 354 -2.32 29.80 -26.27
CA ALA A 354 -3.60 29.08 -26.39
C ALA A 354 -4.11 28.52 -25.06
N ARG A 355 -3.22 27.96 -24.24
CA ARG A 355 -3.61 27.48 -22.90
C ARG A 355 -4.05 28.66 -22.04
N ALA A 356 -3.37 29.80 -22.15
CA ALA A 356 -3.76 31.02 -21.46
C ALA A 356 -5.17 31.49 -21.82
N ALA A 357 -5.46 31.57 -23.13
CA ALA A 357 -6.79 31.92 -23.63
C ALA A 357 -7.85 30.93 -23.14
N HIS A 358 -7.59 29.63 -23.25
CA HIS A 358 -8.50 28.58 -22.77
C HIS A 358 -8.83 28.69 -21.27
N ASP A 359 -7.82 28.85 -20.43
CA ASP A 359 -8.00 28.95 -18.97
C ASP A 359 -8.79 30.22 -18.60
N TRP A 360 -8.52 31.35 -19.27
CA TRP A 360 -9.27 32.59 -19.07
C TRP A 360 -10.70 32.53 -19.62
N GLU A 361 -10.94 31.83 -20.73
CA GLU A 361 -12.29 31.59 -21.25
C GLU A 361 -13.12 30.78 -20.26
N THR A 362 -12.52 29.73 -19.70
CA THR A 362 -13.14 28.92 -18.65
C THR A 362 -13.43 29.76 -17.41
N ALA A 363 -12.49 30.62 -17.00
CA ALA A 363 -12.70 31.56 -15.90
C ALA A 363 -13.82 32.57 -16.20
N ALA A 364 -13.87 33.14 -17.42
CA ALA A 364 -14.89 34.12 -17.83
C ALA A 364 -16.30 33.52 -17.90
N GLY A 365 -16.42 32.22 -18.12
CA GLY A 365 -17.69 31.48 -18.02
C GLY A 365 -18.21 31.35 -16.58
N LEU A 366 -17.32 31.37 -15.60
CA LEU A 366 -17.63 31.25 -14.16
C LEU A 366 -17.70 32.61 -13.46
N GLU A 367 -17.14 33.66 -14.07
CA GLU A 367 -17.10 35.02 -13.53
C GLU A 367 -18.48 35.69 -13.60
N THR A 368 -18.95 36.17 -12.46
CA THR A 368 -20.27 36.84 -12.33
C THR A 368 -20.17 38.35 -12.52
N ASP A 369 -19.01 38.96 -12.23
CA ASP A 369 -18.82 40.40 -12.39
C ASP A 369 -18.59 40.76 -13.88
N PRO A 370 -19.48 41.56 -14.50
CA PRO A 370 -19.32 41.98 -15.90
C PRO A 370 -18.01 42.70 -16.19
N LEU A 371 -17.47 43.46 -15.22
CA LEU A 371 -16.22 44.21 -15.40
C LEU A 371 -15.02 43.27 -15.45
N GLU A 372 -14.95 42.30 -14.54
CA GLU A 372 -13.91 41.28 -14.54
C GLU A 372 -14.01 40.38 -15.77
N LYS A 373 -15.23 40.03 -16.19
CA LYS A 373 -15.46 39.28 -17.43
C LYS A 373 -14.98 40.04 -18.66
N ALA A 374 -15.24 41.34 -18.74
CA ALA A 374 -14.74 42.18 -19.83
C ALA A 374 -13.20 42.30 -19.83
N LYS A 375 -12.57 42.36 -18.65
CA LYS A 375 -11.10 42.32 -18.53
C LYS A 375 -10.54 41.00 -19.05
N LEU A 376 -11.12 39.87 -18.64
CA LEU A 376 -10.72 38.55 -19.13
C LEU A 376 -10.89 38.45 -20.65
N GLY A 377 -11.98 38.97 -21.21
CA GLY A 377 -12.20 39.06 -22.66
C GLY A 377 -11.04 39.74 -23.39
N LYS A 378 -10.60 40.91 -22.90
CA LYS A 378 -9.44 41.62 -23.47
C LYS A 378 -8.15 40.81 -23.40
N MET A 379 -7.92 40.11 -22.29
CA MET A 379 -6.73 39.26 -22.11
C MET A 379 -6.74 38.06 -23.06
N ILE A 380 -7.92 37.45 -23.27
CA ILE A 380 -8.12 36.34 -24.21
C ILE A 380 -7.81 36.80 -25.64
N ASP A 381 -8.35 37.94 -26.06
CA ASP A 381 -8.12 38.50 -27.39
C ASP A 381 -6.63 38.81 -27.60
N GLU A 382 -5.96 39.38 -26.59
CA GLU A 382 -4.52 39.65 -26.64
C GLU A 382 -3.69 38.36 -26.76
N ALA A 383 -4.01 37.33 -25.99
CA ALA A 383 -3.34 36.03 -26.10
C ALA A 383 -3.50 35.42 -27.50
N ARG A 384 -4.72 35.43 -28.04
CA ARG A 384 -5.01 34.91 -29.39
C ARG A 384 -4.26 35.69 -30.48
N LEU A 385 -4.12 37.01 -30.32
CA LEU A 385 -3.31 37.85 -31.23
C LEU A 385 -1.83 37.47 -31.18
N LYS A 386 -1.26 37.30 -29.97
CA LYS A 386 0.16 36.91 -29.81
C LYS A 386 0.46 35.49 -30.28
N GLN A 387 -0.53 34.61 -30.24
CA GLN A 387 -0.39 33.24 -30.72
C GLN A 387 -0.29 33.12 -32.24
N GLY A 388 -1.05 33.94 -32.98
CA GLY A 388 -1.26 33.78 -34.41
C GLY A 388 -2.35 32.75 -34.76
N LYS A 389 -2.79 32.72 -36.03
CA LYS A 389 -3.89 31.85 -36.47
C LYS A 389 -3.47 30.37 -36.47
N GLY A 390 -4.18 29.52 -35.73
CA GLY A 390 -4.24 28.08 -36.00
C GLY A 390 -3.86 27.09 -34.89
N ALA A 391 -3.54 27.54 -33.66
CA ALA A 391 -3.20 26.62 -32.58
C ALA A 391 -4.29 26.61 -31.49
N VAL A 392 -5.06 25.53 -31.42
CA VAL A 392 -6.00 25.24 -30.33
C VAL A 392 -5.24 24.45 -29.28
N TRP A 393 -5.34 24.83 -28.00
CA TRP A 393 -4.78 24.02 -26.93
C TRP A 393 -5.71 22.85 -26.66
N GLU A 394 -5.18 21.64 -26.81
CA GLU A 394 -5.85 20.42 -26.39
C GLU A 394 -5.27 19.98 -25.04
N PRO A 395 -6.11 19.66 -24.04
CA PRO A 395 -5.63 19.10 -22.80
C PRO A 395 -4.92 17.76 -23.07
N PRO A 396 -3.82 17.46 -22.38
CA PRO A 396 -3.13 16.18 -22.56
C PRO A 396 -4.09 15.02 -22.28
N ALA A 397 -4.11 14.03 -23.19
CA ALA A 397 -4.97 12.85 -23.09
C ALA A 397 -4.70 12.10 -21.77
N GLY A 398 -5.54 12.36 -20.77
CA GLY A 398 -5.36 11.87 -19.40
C GLY A 398 -5.92 12.77 -18.31
N THR A 399 -6.12 14.07 -18.57
CA THR A 399 -6.70 15.03 -17.60
C THR A 399 -8.19 15.30 -17.80
N ALA A 400 -8.78 14.82 -18.89
CA ALA A 400 -10.22 14.92 -19.15
C ALA A 400 -10.92 13.56 -18.97
N ARG A 401 -11.76 13.49 -17.93
CA ARG A 401 -13.07 12.78 -17.81
C ARG A 401 -13.56 13.05 -16.39
N GLN A 402 -14.62 13.81 -16.12
CA GLN A 402 -15.90 13.91 -16.81
C GLN A 402 -16.43 15.37 -16.77
N ALA A 403 -16.51 16.03 -17.92
CA ALA A 403 -17.77 16.69 -18.22
C ALA A 403 -18.69 15.55 -18.67
N GLU A 404 -19.84 15.39 -18.01
CA GLU A 404 -20.89 14.48 -18.46
C GLU A 404 -21.15 14.76 -19.94
N PRO A 405 -20.89 13.82 -20.86
CA PRO A 405 -21.53 13.89 -22.15
C PRO A 405 -23.00 13.59 -21.87
N GLU A 406 -23.89 14.49 -22.27
CA GLU A 406 -25.29 14.14 -22.44
C GLU A 406 -25.35 12.92 -23.38
N GLU A 407 -25.56 11.73 -22.80
CA GLU A 407 -25.82 10.52 -23.57
C GLU A 407 -27.16 10.69 -24.26
N LYS A 408 -27.12 11.03 -25.55
CA LYS A 408 -28.16 10.59 -26.46
C LYS A 408 -28.17 9.06 -26.42
N PRO A 409 -29.31 8.39 -26.20
CA PRO A 409 -29.34 6.95 -25.97
C PRO A 409 -28.86 6.20 -27.23
N GLU A 410 -27.64 5.66 -27.18
CA GLU A 410 -27.19 4.64 -28.13
C GLU A 410 -28.02 3.38 -27.86
N THR A 411 -28.80 2.94 -28.85
CA THR A 411 -29.68 1.78 -28.74
C THR A 411 -28.86 0.50 -28.53
N ALA A 412 -29.39 -0.44 -27.74
CA ALA A 412 -28.73 -1.71 -27.39
C ALA A 412 -28.18 -2.46 -28.63
N ALA A 413 -28.87 -2.36 -29.77
CA ALA A 413 -28.45 -2.94 -31.04
C ALA A 413 -27.11 -2.40 -31.58
N ALA A 414 -26.79 -1.12 -31.34
CA ALA A 414 -25.50 -0.53 -31.75
C ALA A 414 -24.35 -1.00 -30.86
N LYS A 415 -24.64 -1.30 -29.59
CA LYS A 415 -23.68 -1.84 -28.63
C LYS A 415 -23.33 -3.29 -28.96
N ASP A 416 -24.35 -4.10 -29.25
CA ASP A 416 -24.21 -5.49 -29.66
C ASP A 416 -23.46 -5.59 -30.99
N ALA A 417 -23.71 -4.69 -31.95
CA ALA A 417 -23.00 -4.65 -33.23
C ALA A 417 -21.48 -4.38 -33.06
N ARG A 418 -21.11 -3.41 -32.22
CA ARG A 418 -19.68 -3.13 -31.91
C ARG A 418 -19.00 -4.27 -31.17
N GLU A 419 -19.74 -4.97 -30.29
CA GLU A 419 -19.22 -6.11 -29.54
C GLU A 419 -19.02 -7.34 -30.44
N ILE A 420 -19.95 -7.59 -31.36
CA ILE A 420 -19.82 -8.63 -32.40
C ILE A 420 -18.59 -8.37 -33.27
N GLU A 421 -18.35 -7.13 -33.69
CA GLU A 421 -17.18 -6.79 -34.52
C GLU A 421 -15.86 -7.06 -33.79
N LYS A 422 -15.76 -6.69 -32.51
CA LYS A 422 -14.58 -6.98 -31.68
C LYS A 422 -14.36 -8.47 -31.49
N LEU A 423 -15.41 -9.22 -31.19
CA LEU A 423 -15.34 -10.68 -31.06
C LEU A 423 -14.91 -11.34 -32.37
N TYR A 424 -15.34 -10.79 -33.51
CA TYR A 424 -14.97 -11.28 -34.83
C TYR A 424 -13.49 -11.07 -35.13
N GLN A 425 -12.95 -9.88 -34.84
CA GLN A 425 -11.52 -9.58 -34.98
C GLN A 425 -10.67 -10.50 -34.08
N ALA A 426 -11.07 -10.65 -32.81
CA ALA A 426 -10.38 -11.55 -31.89
C ALA A 426 -10.40 -13.02 -32.37
N GLY A 427 -11.54 -13.51 -32.87
CA GLY A 427 -11.67 -14.85 -33.43
C GLY A 427 -10.78 -15.07 -34.66
N ALA A 428 -10.69 -14.08 -35.54
CA ALA A 428 -9.84 -14.12 -36.73
C ALA A 428 -8.34 -14.11 -36.36
N ASP A 429 -7.94 -13.30 -35.38
CA ASP A 429 -6.55 -13.25 -34.89
C ASP A 429 -6.11 -14.58 -34.26
N HIS A 430 -6.98 -15.21 -33.46
CA HIS A 430 -6.70 -16.53 -32.89
C HIS A 430 -6.64 -17.62 -33.97
N TYR A 431 -7.49 -17.52 -35.00
CA TYR A 431 -7.46 -18.42 -36.14
C TYR A 431 -6.14 -18.30 -36.93
N ALA A 432 -5.67 -17.07 -37.19
CA ALA A 432 -4.40 -16.83 -37.87
C ALA A 432 -3.18 -17.35 -37.09
N LYS A 433 -3.28 -17.38 -35.75
CA LYS A 433 -2.25 -17.91 -34.85
C LYS A 433 -2.31 -19.43 -34.66
N GLY A 434 -3.25 -20.13 -35.30
CA GLY A 434 -3.45 -21.58 -35.16
C GLY A 434 -4.09 -22.00 -33.84
N GLU A 435 -4.59 -21.05 -33.04
CA GLU A 435 -5.25 -21.32 -31.76
C GLU A 435 -6.75 -21.63 -31.97
N TYR A 436 -7.02 -22.75 -32.64
CA TYR A 436 -8.36 -23.13 -33.11
C TYR A 436 -9.44 -23.22 -32.02
N GLY A 437 -9.07 -23.63 -30.79
CA GLY A 437 -10.00 -23.69 -29.66
C GLY A 437 -10.54 -22.30 -29.25
N LYS A 438 -9.64 -21.32 -29.08
CA LYS A 438 -10.01 -19.94 -28.72
C LYS A 438 -10.77 -19.24 -29.85
N ALA A 439 -10.36 -19.49 -31.09
CA ALA A 439 -11.07 -18.99 -32.27
C ALA A 439 -12.51 -19.53 -32.32
N ALA A 440 -12.72 -20.83 -32.06
CA ALA A 440 -14.05 -21.43 -32.03
C ALA A 440 -14.95 -20.82 -30.94
N ASP A 441 -14.41 -20.54 -29.76
CA ASP A 441 -15.16 -19.94 -28.65
C ASP A 441 -15.57 -18.49 -28.95
N ALA A 442 -14.70 -17.71 -29.61
CA ALA A 442 -15.03 -16.36 -30.06
C ALA A 442 -16.18 -16.37 -31.09
N PHE A 443 -16.12 -17.25 -32.09
CA PHE A 443 -17.20 -17.36 -33.09
C PHE A 443 -18.50 -17.93 -32.51
N ARG A 444 -18.45 -18.81 -31.50
CA ARG A 444 -19.65 -19.26 -30.77
C ARG A 444 -20.32 -18.14 -30.00
N LYS A 445 -19.55 -17.26 -29.35
CA LYS A 445 -20.09 -16.08 -28.65
C LYS A 445 -20.79 -15.12 -29.62
N ILE A 446 -20.25 -14.94 -30.82
CA ILE A 446 -20.92 -14.15 -31.86
C ILE A 446 -22.26 -14.79 -32.23
N LEU A 447 -22.32 -16.11 -32.41
CA LEU A 447 -23.56 -16.82 -32.73
C LEU A 447 -24.58 -16.85 -31.58
N THR A 448 -24.16 -16.61 -30.33
CA THR A 448 -25.10 -16.41 -29.21
C THR A 448 -25.72 -15.01 -29.21
N MET A 449 -25.02 -14.00 -29.75
CA MET A 449 -25.49 -12.61 -29.82
C MET A 449 -26.25 -12.33 -31.13
N ASP A 450 -25.76 -12.87 -32.24
CA ASP A 450 -26.37 -12.83 -33.56
C ASP A 450 -26.40 -14.27 -34.15
N PRO A 451 -27.47 -15.04 -33.90
CA PRO A 451 -27.62 -16.39 -34.41
C PRO A 451 -27.66 -16.49 -35.94
N GLN A 452 -27.90 -15.38 -36.66
CA GLN A 452 -27.93 -15.34 -38.12
C GLN A 452 -26.59 -14.92 -38.74
N ASN A 453 -25.55 -14.73 -37.94
CA ASN A 453 -24.24 -14.31 -38.43
C ASN A 453 -23.58 -15.38 -39.33
N THR A 454 -23.76 -15.22 -40.64
CA THR A 454 -23.26 -16.18 -41.63
C THR A 454 -21.73 -16.27 -41.67
N GLN A 455 -21.03 -15.19 -41.30
CA GLN A 455 -19.57 -15.15 -41.28
C GLN A 455 -19.00 -15.98 -40.13
N ALA A 456 -19.52 -15.79 -38.91
CA ALA A 456 -19.09 -16.56 -37.73
C ALA A 456 -19.38 -18.06 -37.89
N LYS A 457 -20.52 -18.42 -38.51
CA LYS A 457 -20.87 -19.82 -38.79
C LYS A 457 -19.87 -20.48 -39.76
N LYS A 458 -19.53 -19.81 -40.87
CA LYS A 458 -18.54 -20.31 -41.84
C LYS A 458 -17.14 -20.44 -41.23
N ALA A 459 -16.74 -19.47 -40.41
CA ALA A 459 -15.44 -19.50 -39.72
C ALA A 459 -15.37 -20.69 -38.74
N LEU A 460 -16.43 -20.93 -37.97
CA LEU A 460 -16.52 -22.06 -37.04
C LEU A 460 -16.52 -23.41 -37.76
N GLU A 461 -17.24 -23.55 -38.88
CA GLU A 461 -17.21 -24.78 -39.70
C GLU A 461 -15.81 -25.07 -40.26
N ARG A 462 -15.08 -24.03 -40.68
CA ARG A 462 -13.71 -24.17 -41.19
C ARG A 462 -12.75 -24.62 -40.07
N ILE A 463 -12.91 -24.07 -38.87
CA ILE A 463 -12.15 -24.49 -37.68
C ILE A 463 -12.40 -25.96 -37.35
N ILE A 464 -13.67 -26.38 -37.33
CA ILE A 464 -14.05 -27.76 -36.99
C ILE A 464 -13.50 -28.77 -38.02
N ARG A 465 -13.40 -28.36 -39.29
CA ARG A 465 -12.78 -29.19 -40.35
C ARG A 465 -11.27 -29.29 -40.25
N LEU A 466 -10.60 -28.28 -39.70
CA LEU A 466 -9.14 -28.27 -39.50
C LEU A 466 -8.72 -28.95 -38.19
N SER A 467 -9.65 -29.11 -37.24
CA SER A 467 -9.43 -29.79 -35.96
C SER A 467 -9.83 -31.29 -35.96
N ARG A 468 -10.19 -31.84 -37.13
CA ARG A 468 -10.33 -33.28 -37.39
C ARG A 468 -9.13 -33.75 -38.19
#